data_AF-A0A7Y2PJU4-F1
#
_entry.id   AF-A0A7Y2PJU4-F1
#
_cell.length_a   1.000
_cell.length_b   1.000
_cell.length_c   1.000
_cell.angle_alpha   90.00
_cell.angle_beta   90.00
_cell.angle_gamma   90.00
#
_symmetry.space_group_name_H-M   'P 1'
#
loop_
_entity.id
_entity.type
_entity.pdbx_description
1 polymer ?
#
loop_
_entity_poly.entity_id
_entity_poly.type
_entity_poly.pdbx_seq_one_letter_code
_entity_poly.pdbx_strand_id
1 'polypeptide(L)'
;LGQSAGQELHCKLYHADTPLALSDVLPILENLGLRVLGEFPYRLRHANGREFWIHDFAFTAGEGLNLDIQQLNDTLQDAFVHIVKGDAENDAFNRLVLTAGLPWRDVALLRAYARYLKQIRLGFDLGYIASTLNNHTDIARELTRLFKTRFYLARKLTAEDLDDKQLRLEQAILTALDDVQVLNEDRILRRYLDLIKATLRTNFYQPDANGQNRSYFSFKFNPHLIPELPKPVPKFEIFVYSPRVEGVHLRFGNVARGGLRWSDREEDFRTEVLGLVKAQQVKNSVIVPVGAKGGFVPRRLPLGGGRDEIQAEAIACYRIFISGLLDITDNLKDGALVPPLNVVRHDDDDPYLVVAADKGTATFSDIANGIAIDYGFWLGDAFASGGSAGYDHKKMGITAKGAWVGVQRHFKERGINVQQDSISVVGVGDMAGDVFGNGLLMSDQLQLVG
;
A
#
# COMPACT_ATOMS: atom_id res chain seq x y z
N LEU A 1 43.90 7.41 6.18
CA LEU A 1 43.63 6.80 4.85
C LEU A 1 43.98 7.85 3.80
N GLY A 2 44.95 7.57 2.93
CA GLY A 2 45.39 8.47 1.85
C GLY A 2 44.51 8.33 0.61
N GLN A 3 44.29 9.44 -0.10
CA GLN A 3 43.50 9.53 -1.32
C GLN A 3 44.27 9.00 -2.54
N SER A 4 43.63 8.12 -3.33
CA SER A 4 43.91 7.93 -4.75
C SER A 4 42.63 7.45 -5.45
N ALA A 5 42.41 7.92 -6.68
CA ALA A 5 41.31 7.52 -7.54
C ALA A 5 41.29 5.98 -7.69
N GLY A 6 40.14 5.36 -7.44
CA GLY A 6 39.97 3.90 -7.41
C GLY A 6 40.17 3.27 -6.03
N GLN A 7 39.65 3.89 -4.96
CA GLN A 7 39.74 3.33 -3.62
C GLN A 7 38.85 2.07 -3.54
N GLU A 8 39.51 0.92 -3.46
CA GLU A 8 38.88 -0.37 -3.15
C GLU A 8 38.34 -0.30 -1.72
N LEU A 9 37.06 -0.62 -1.59
CA LEU A 9 36.33 -0.64 -0.32
C LEU A 9 35.97 -2.07 0.02
N HIS A 10 35.89 -2.33 1.33
CA HIS A 10 35.61 -3.66 1.86
C HIS A 10 34.34 -3.63 2.72
N CYS A 11 33.42 -4.55 2.46
CA CYS A 11 32.26 -4.82 3.32
C CYS A 11 32.39 -6.24 3.86
N LYS A 12 32.47 -6.35 5.18
CA LYS A 12 32.53 -7.64 5.87
C LYS A 12 31.16 -7.99 6.41
N LEU A 13 30.59 -9.09 5.92
CA LEU A 13 29.35 -9.65 6.43
C LEU A 13 29.66 -10.83 7.35
N TYR A 14 29.03 -10.82 8.52
CA TYR A 14 29.18 -11.86 9.53
C TYR A 14 27.90 -12.69 9.56
N HIS A 15 28.01 -13.99 9.27
CA HIS A 15 26.88 -14.90 9.27
C HIS A 15 27.17 -16.12 10.16
N ALA A 16 26.19 -16.51 10.97
CA ALA A 16 26.32 -17.66 11.85
C ALA A 16 25.87 -18.93 11.13
N ASP A 17 26.51 -20.05 11.47
CA ASP A 17 26.11 -21.42 11.15
C ASP A 17 26.23 -21.84 9.67
N THR A 18 25.86 -20.98 8.71
CA THR A 18 25.95 -21.25 7.27
C THR A 18 26.66 -20.12 6.50
N PRO A 19 27.27 -20.38 5.34
CA PRO A 19 27.72 -19.32 4.45
C PRO A 19 26.52 -18.58 3.81
N LEU A 20 26.70 -17.29 3.50
CA LEU A 20 25.75 -16.50 2.70
C LEU A 20 25.86 -16.91 1.23
N ALA A 21 24.72 -17.08 0.55
CA ALA A 21 24.71 -17.31 -0.88
C ALA A 21 25.01 -16.00 -1.63
N LEU A 22 26.00 -16.03 -2.53
CA LEU A 22 26.37 -14.87 -3.35
C LEU A 22 25.19 -14.36 -4.20
N SER A 23 24.32 -15.25 -4.66
CA SER A 23 23.10 -14.92 -5.40
C SER A 23 22.16 -13.99 -4.64
N ASP A 24 22.21 -13.98 -3.31
CA ASP A 24 21.30 -13.21 -2.48
C ASP A 24 21.86 -11.81 -2.18
N VAL A 25 23.20 -11.69 -2.13
CA VAL A 25 23.92 -10.48 -1.72
C VAL A 25 24.38 -9.64 -2.90
N LEU A 26 24.93 -10.25 -3.95
CA LEU A 26 25.48 -9.52 -5.10
C LEU A 26 24.46 -8.58 -5.74
N PRO A 27 23.20 -8.99 -6.00
CA PRO A 27 22.22 -8.09 -6.59
C PRO A 27 21.90 -6.88 -5.72
N ILE A 28 22.03 -6.99 -4.39
CA ILE A 28 21.81 -5.88 -3.45
C ILE A 28 22.93 -4.85 -3.60
N LEU A 29 24.18 -5.30 -3.62
CA LEU A 29 25.35 -4.42 -3.79
C LEU A 29 25.31 -3.71 -5.16
N GLU A 30 24.95 -4.44 -6.22
CA GLU A 30 24.82 -3.88 -7.57
C GLU A 30 23.69 -2.83 -7.64
N ASN A 31 22.52 -3.11 -7.07
CA ASN A 31 21.40 -2.15 -7.03
C ASN A 31 21.67 -0.93 -6.15
N LEU A 32 22.56 -1.03 -5.15
CA LEU A 32 23.07 0.11 -4.40
C LEU A 32 24.05 0.97 -5.23
N GLY A 33 24.50 0.49 -6.39
CA GLY A 33 25.42 1.20 -7.28
C GLY A 33 26.89 0.83 -7.08
N LEU A 34 27.18 -0.29 -6.40
CA LEU A 34 28.53 -0.78 -6.16
C LEU A 34 28.92 -1.81 -7.23
N ARG A 35 30.18 -1.78 -7.65
CA ARG A 35 30.77 -2.79 -8.53
C ARG A 35 31.61 -3.75 -7.71
N VAL A 36 31.15 -4.98 -7.56
CA VAL A 36 31.87 -6.01 -6.81
C VAL A 36 33.06 -6.52 -7.63
N LEU A 37 34.25 -6.45 -7.05
CA LEU A 37 35.51 -6.92 -7.65
C LEU A 37 35.80 -8.38 -7.29
N GLY A 38 35.43 -8.80 -6.08
CA GLY A 38 35.66 -10.15 -5.60
C GLY A 38 35.11 -10.36 -4.19
N GLU A 39 35.09 -11.63 -3.77
CA GLU A 39 34.68 -12.06 -2.44
C GLU A 39 35.77 -12.96 -1.84
N PHE A 40 36.09 -12.70 -0.57
CA PHE A 40 37.02 -13.51 0.22
C PHE A 40 36.27 -14.10 1.44
N PRO A 41 35.81 -15.36 1.37
CA PRO A 41 35.14 -16.01 2.49
C PRO A 41 36.15 -16.59 3.49
N TYR A 42 35.92 -16.32 4.77
CA TYR A 42 36.69 -16.88 5.89
C TYR A 42 35.77 -17.67 6.81
N ARG A 43 36.07 -18.95 6.99
CA ARG A 43 35.36 -19.83 7.94
C ARG A 43 36.06 -19.84 9.30
N LEU A 44 35.32 -19.49 10.34
CA LEU A 44 35.73 -19.56 11.73
C LEU A 44 35.00 -20.70 12.43
N ARG A 45 35.72 -21.52 13.19
CA ARG A 45 35.15 -22.60 13.99
C ARG A 45 35.40 -22.33 15.46
N HIS A 46 34.33 -22.20 16.24
CA HIS A 46 34.41 -21.99 17.68
C HIS A 46 34.65 -23.32 18.41
N ALA A 47 35.24 -23.26 19.62
CA ALA A 47 35.62 -24.45 20.40
C ALA A 47 34.42 -25.35 20.76
N ASN A 48 33.21 -24.78 20.85
CA ASN A 48 31.97 -25.52 21.08
C ASN A 48 31.40 -26.19 19.80
N GLY A 49 32.12 -26.15 18.68
CA GLY A 49 31.71 -26.75 17.41
C GLY A 49 30.86 -25.85 16.51
N ARG A 50 30.46 -24.65 16.96
CA ARG A 50 29.68 -23.70 16.15
C ARG A 50 30.55 -23.06 15.06
N GLU A 51 29.98 -22.86 13.88
CA GLU A 51 30.66 -22.22 12.75
C GLU A 51 30.18 -20.78 12.54
N PHE A 52 31.09 -19.92 12.11
CA PHE A 52 30.82 -18.54 11.72
C PHE A 52 31.54 -18.24 10.41
N TRP A 53 30.91 -17.46 9.55
CA TRP A 53 31.43 -17.08 8.26
C TRP A 53 31.61 -15.58 8.19
N ILE A 54 32.77 -15.14 7.70
CA ILE A 54 33.04 -13.75 7.35
C ILE A 54 33.17 -13.69 5.84
N HIS A 55 32.28 -12.96 5.18
CA HIS A 55 32.35 -12.71 3.74
C HIS A 55 32.89 -11.28 3.55
N ASP A 56 34.10 -11.17 3.02
CA ASP A 56 34.72 -9.88 2.71
C ASP A 56 34.56 -9.56 1.23
N PHE A 57 33.69 -8.60 0.91
CA PHE A 57 33.46 -8.14 -0.44
C PHE A 57 34.33 -6.93 -0.73
N ALA A 58 35.20 -7.07 -1.73
CA ALA A 58 35.92 -5.96 -2.32
C ALA A 58 35.06 -5.32 -3.41
N PHE A 59 34.86 -4.02 -3.37
CA PHE A 59 34.09 -3.29 -4.37
C PHE A 59 34.63 -1.88 -4.61
N THR A 60 34.20 -1.31 -5.74
CA THR A 60 34.41 0.09 -6.08
C THR A 60 33.08 0.78 -6.31
N ALA A 61 33.09 2.12 -6.27
CA ALA A 61 31.96 2.89 -6.77
C ALA A 61 31.73 2.54 -8.26
N GLY A 62 30.48 2.35 -8.66
CA GLY A 62 30.14 2.21 -10.08
C GLY A 62 30.60 3.41 -10.90
N GLU A 63 30.84 3.21 -12.20
CA GLU A 63 31.30 4.27 -13.11
C GLU A 63 30.39 5.52 -13.03
N GLY A 64 31.02 6.70 -12.97
CA GLY A 64 30.33 8.00 -12.88
C GLY A 64 29.98 8.47 -11.46
N LEU A 65 30.24 7.67 -10.42
CA LEU A 65 30.02 8.06 -9.02
C LEU A 65 31.30 8.65 -8.41
N ASN A 66 31.42 9.99 -8.40
CA ASN A 66 32.46 10.68 -7.62
C ASN A 66 31.95 10.96 -6.20
N LEU A 67 31.86 9.91 -5.39
CA LEU A 67 31.29 9.95 -4.04
C LEU A 67 32.35 9.67 -2.98
N ASP A 68 32.30 10.42 -1.88
CA ASP A 68 33.01 10.05 -0.66
C ASP A 68 32.21 8.99 0.10
N ILE A 69 32.40 7.73 -0.30
CA ILE A 69 31.68 6.60 0.31
C ILE A 69 31.98 6.48 1.80
N GLN A 70 33.13 6.99 2.30
CA GLN A 70 33.43 6.96 3.73
C GLN A 70 32.44 7.78 4.55
N GLN A 71 31.97 8.91 4.00
CA GLN A 71 30.93 9.73 4.65
C GLN A 71 29.54 9.08 4.61
N LEU A 72 29.31 8.21 3.63
CA LEU A 72 28.03 7.51 3.44
C LEU A 72 28.01 6.10 4.05
N ASN A 73 29.09 5.68 4.70
CA ASN A 73 29.26 4.30 5.16
C ASN A 73 28.12 3.83 6.07
N ASP A 74 27.71 4.66 7.03
CA ASP A 74 26.61 4.32 7.94
C ASP A 74 25.26 4.22 7.20
N THR A 75 25.03 5.11 6.23
CA THR A 75 23.78 5.12 5.44
C THR A 75 23.71 3.90 4.52
N LEU A 76 24.85 3.54 3.91
CA LEU A 76 24.99 2.35 3.07
C LEU A 76 24.80 1.07 3.88
N GLN A 77 25.46 0.97 5.05
CA GLN A 77 25.36 -0.20 5.92
C GLN A 77 23.93 -0.40 6.42
N ASP A 78 23.27 0.68 6.87
CA ASP A 78 21.89 0.62 7.34
C ASP A 78 20.94 0.19 6.22
N ALA A 79 21.09 0.75 5.02
CA ALA A 79 20.32 0.34 3.85
C ALA A 79 20.53 -1.14 3.51
N PHE A 80 21.78 -1.59 3.46
CA PHE A 80 22.12 -2.97 3.16
C PHE A 80 21.44 -3.94 4.15
N VAL A 81 21.53 -3.67 5.46
CA VAL A 81 20.92 -4.51 6.49
C VAL A 81 19.41 -4.60 6.32
N HIS A 82 18.73 -3.49 6.05
CA HIS A 82 17.28 -3.46 5.88
C HIS A 82 16.82 -4.10 4.56
N ILE A 83 17.60 -4.01 3.48
CA ILE A 83 17.29 -4.70 2.23
C ILE A 83 17.45 -6.22 2.40
N VAL A 84 18.54 -6.68 3.03
CA VAL A 84 18.77 -8.11 3.31
C VAL A 84 17.68 -8.72 4.19
N LYS A 85 17.23 -7.99 5.22
CA LYS A 85 16.10 -8.40 6.08
C LYS A 85 14.76 -8.39 5.35
N GLY A 86 14.70 -7.74 4.19
CA GLY A 86 13.48 -7.58 3.41
C GLY A 86 12.56 -6.45 3.89
N ASP A 87 13.05 -5.55 4.76
CA ASP A 87 12.34 -4.34 5.19
C ASP A 87 12.24 -3.29 4.07
N ALA A 88 13.09 -3.41 3.05
CA ALA A 88 13.03 -2.68 1.78
C ALA A 88 13.21 -3.65 0.59
N GLU A 89 12.78 -3.24 -0.59
CA GLU A 89 12.99 -3.98 -1.84
C GLU A 89 14.43 -3.85 -2.36
N ASN A 90 14.84 -4.86 -3.12
CA ASN A 90 16.09 -4.86 -3.86
C ASN A 90 15.85 -4.48 -5.34
N ASP A 91 15.94 -3.18 -5.65
CA ASP A 91 15.72 -2.66 -7.00
C ASP A 91 16.55 -1.39 -7.28
N ALA A 92 16.44 -0.85 -8.50
CA ALA A 92 17.20 0.30 -8.97
C ALA A 92 17.02 1.60 -8.15
N PHE A 93 15.99 1.71 -7.30
CA PHE A 93 15.85 2.86 -6.40
C PHE A 93 16.94 2.87 -5.33
N ASN A 94 17.49 1.71 -4.96
CA ASN A 94 18.52 1.60 -3.91
C ASN A 94 19.78 2.41 -4.24
N ARG A 95 20.05 2.68 -5.51
CA ARG A 95 21.17 3.51 -5.95
C ARG A 95 21.10 4.94 -5.38
N LEU A 96 19.90 5.45 -5.08
CA LEU A 96 19.67 6.75 -4.44
C LEU A 96 20.29 6.86 -3.04
N VAL A 97 20.57 5.73 -2.38
CA VAL A 97 21.31 5.71 -1.11
C VAL A 97 22.68 6.35 -1.28
N LEU A 98 23.36 6.03 -2.38
CA LEU A 98 24.68 6.57 -2.69
C LEU A 98 24.61 7.86 -3.52
N THR A 99 23.81 7.88 -4.58
CA THR A 99 23.78 9.01 -5.54
C THR A 99 23.15 10.27 -4.95
N ALA A 100 22.16 10.11 -4.08
CA ALA A 100 21.44 11.22 -3.44
C ALA A 100 21.73 11.32 -1.93
N GLY A 101 22.49 10.39 -1.34
CA GLY A 101 22.76 10.36 0.10
C GLY A 101 21.50 10.16 0.95
N LEU A 102 20.50 9.47 0.40
CA LEU A 102 19.20 9.28 1.06
C LEU A 102 19.20 8.02 1.94
N PRO A 103 18.69 8.09 3.18
CA PRO A 103 18.44 6.90 3.98
C PRO A 103 17.48 5.94 3.27
N TRP A 104 17.61 4.63 3.53
CA TRP A 104 16.80 3.60 2.87
C TRP A 104 15.29 3.85 2.96
N ARG A 105 14.84 4.45 4.07
CA ARG A 105 13.42 4.73 4.32
C ARG A 105 12.90 5.87 3.46
N ASP A 106 13.73 6.87 3.16
CA ASP A 106 13.41 7.96 2.24
C ASP A 106 13.43 7.45 0.78
N VAL A 107 14.32 6.50 0.47
CA VAL A 107 14.27 5.77 -0.81
C VAL A 107 13.00 4.95 -0.93
N ALA A 108 12.58 4.27 0.14
CA ALA A 108 11.34 3.50 0.18
C ALA A 108 10.09 4.41 0.06
N LEU A 109 10.14 5.64 0.57
CA LEU A 109 9.10 6.66 0.34
C LEU A 109 8.95 6.98 -1.15
N LEU A 110 10.06 7.28 -1.84
CA LEU A 110 10.04 7.55 -3.28
C LEU A 110 9.53 6.32 -4.06
N ARG A 111 9.99 5.12 -3.69
CA ARG A 111 9.50 3.86 -4.27
C ARG A 111 7.99 3.67 -4.04
N ALA A 112 7.46 4.00 -2.87
CA ALA A 112 6.04 3.91 -2.58
C ALA A 112 5.22 4.84 -3.51
N TYR A 113 5.67 6.07 -3.73
CA TYR A 113 5.05 6.97 -4.69
C TYR A 113 5.17 6.44 -6.12
N ALA A 114 6.30 5.87 -6.53
CA ALA A 114 6.44 5.22 -7.84
C ALA A 114 5.42 4.07 -8.05
N ARG A 115 5.24 3.24 -7.03
CA ARG A 115 4.26 2.14 -7.03
C ARG A 115 2.84 2.69 -7.17
N TYR A 116 2.51 3.79 -6.50
CA TYR A 116 1.22 4.45 -6.69
C TYR A 116 1.07 5.06 -8.10
N LEU A 117 2.12 5.70 -8.65
CA LEU A 117 2.12 6.23 -10.02
C LEU A 117 1.83 5.14 -11.07
N LYS A 118 2.36 3.93 -10.84
CA LYS A 118 2.05 2.75 -11.67
C LYS A 118 0.56 2.40 -11.60
N GLN A 119 -0.03 2.37 -10.40
CA GLN A 119 -1.44 2.04 -10.19
C GLN A 119 -2.42 3.07 -10.80
N ILE A 120 -2.02 4.34 -10.90
CA ILE A 120 -2.81 5.39 -11.58
C ILE A 120 -2.54 5.46 -13.09
N ARG A 121 -1.73 4.54 -13.63
CA ARG A 121 -1.43 4.38 -15.06
C ARG A 121 -0.66 5.56 -15.68
N LEU A 122 0.37 6.07 -15.00
CA LEU A 122 1.22 7.13 -15.57
C LEU A 122 1.91 6.71 -16.89
N GLY A 123 2.13 5.40 -17.07
CA GLY A 123 2.64 4.81 -18.31
C GLY A 123 4.15 4.54 -18.35
N PHE A 124 4.83 4.65 -17.21
CA PHE A 124 6.25 4.34 -17.07
C PHE A 124 6.46 3.14 -16.13
N ASP A 125 7.43 2.29 -16.45
CA ASP A 125 7.84 1.23 -15.55
C ASP A 125 8.67 1.77 -14.37
N LEU A 126 8.78 0.96 -13.31
CA LEU A 126 9.46 1.34 -12.09
C LEU A 126 10.96 1.57 -12.29
N GLY A 127 11.60 0.84 -13.21
CA GLY A 127 13.03 0.98 -13.52
C GLY A 127 13.34 2.32 -14.17
N TYR A 128 12.52 2.74 -15.13
CA TYR A 128 12.63 4.06 -15.75
C TYR A 128 12.40 5.18 -14.73
N ILE A 129 11.40 5.06 -13.85
CA ILE A 129 11.16 6.03 -12.77
C ILE A 129 12.38 6.11 -11.83
N ALA A 130 12.96 4.97 -11.44
CA ALA A 130 14.17 4.93 -10.61
C ALA A 130 15.36 5.59 -11.31
N SER A 131 15.53 5.33 -12.61
CA SER A 131 16.56 5.95 -13.44
C SER A 131 16.40 7.47 -13.49
N THR A 132 15.17 7.96 -13.70
CA THR A 132 14.87 9.40 -13.67
C THR A 132 15.29 10.06 -12.36
N LEU A 133 14.95 9.46 -11.20
CA LEU A 133 15.37 10.01 -9.91
C LEU A 133 16.89 9.99 -9.71
N ASN A 134 17.58 8.99 -10.25
CA ASN A 134 19.04 8.90 -10.21
C ASN A 134 19.73 9.89 -11.16
N ASN A 135 19.07 10.28 -12.25
CA ASN A 135 19.56 11.31 -13.17
C ASN A 135 19.39 12.72 -12.57
N HIS A 136 18.42 12.92 -11.66
CA HIS A 136 18.07 14.20 -11.05
C HIS A 136 18.06 14.11 -9.52
N THR A 137 19.22 13.78 -8.94
CA THR A 137 19.37 13.48 -7.50
C THR A 137 19.12 14.67 -6.59
N ASP A 138 19.41 15.87 -7.07
CA ASP A 138 19.09 17.13 -6.42
C ASP A 138 17.58 17.30 -6.27
N ILE A 139 16.80 17.07 -7.33
CA ILE A 139 15.34 17.11 -7.30
C ILE A 139 14.81 16.01 -6.36
N ALA A 140 15.36 14.80 -6.40
CA ALA A 140 14.98 13.72 -5.48
C ALA A 140 15.17 14.11 -3.99
N ARG A 141 16.27 14.81 -3.66
CA ARG A 141 16.51 15.36 -2.32
C ARG A 141 15.52 16.47 -1.95
N GLU A 142 15.19 17.36 -2.87
CA GLU A 142 14.23 18.43 -2.58
C GLU A 142 12.80 17.88 -2.42
N LEU A 143 12.41 16.86 -3.20
CA LEU A 143 11.11 16.17 -3.02
C LEU A 143 11.01 15.51 -1.64
N THR A 144 12.03 14.78 -1.21
CA THR A 144 12.04 14.17 0.14
C THR A 144 12.08 15.24 1.25
N ARG A 145 12.79 16.35 1.04
CA ARG A 145 12.80 17.50 1.95
C ARG A 145 11.43 18.17 2.04
N LEU A 146 10.71 18.32 0.94
CA LEU A 146 9.34 18.85 0.92
C LEU A 146 8.41 17.94 1.72
N PHE A 147 8.46 16.62 1.50
CA PHE A 147 7.66 15.66 2.28
C PHE A 147 7.96 15.74 3.78
N LYS A 148 9.25 15.78 4.17
CA LYS A 148 9.66 15.95 5.57
C LYS A 148 9.19 17.28 6.15
N THR A 149 9.20 18.34 5.36
CA THR A 149 8.70 19.65 5.80
C THR A 149 7.21 19.58 6.12
N ARG A 150 6.42 18.96 5.23
CA ARG A 150 4.96 18.79 5.38
C ARG A 150 4.55 17.96 6.58
N PHE A 151 5.24 16.84 6.85
CA PHE A 151 4.74 15.86 7.82
C PHE A 151 5.59 15.68 9.09
N TYR A 152 6.86 16.07 9.06
CA TYR A 152 7.73 16.01 10.24
C TYR A 152 7.95 17.40 10.85
N LEU A 153 8.38 18.39 10.05
CA LEU A 153 8.66 19.74 10.56
C LEU A 153 7.40 20.53 10.90
N ALA A 154 6.26 20.23 10.27
CA ALA A 154 4.97 20.81 10.64
C ALA A 154 4.59 20.62 12.12
N ARG A 155 5.19 19.65 12.80
CA ARG A 155 5.00 19.40 14.24
C ARG A 155 5.86 20.30 15.13
N LYS A 156 6.84 20.99 14.55
CA LYS A 156 7.87 21.79 15.24
C LYS A 156 7.84 23.27 14.88
N LEU A 157 7.18 23.63 13.78
CA LEU A 157 7.13 24.99 13.26
C LEU A 157 5.76 25.61 13.49
N THR A 158 5.71 26.94 13.45
CA THR A 158 4.45 27.68 13.37
C THR A 158 3.80 27.48 12.00
N ALA A 159 2.49 27.74 11.88
CA ALA A 159 1.79 27.61 10.60
C ALA A 159 2.38 28.55 9.53
N GLU A 160 2.70 29.80 9.90
CA GLU A 160 3.29 30.79 8.99
C GLU A 160 4.68 30.38 8.50
N ASP A 161 5.58 29.97 9.42
CA ASP A 161 6.92 29.50 9.04
C ASP A 161 6.88 28.23 8.18
N LEU A 162 5.90 27.37 8.45
CA LEU A 162 5.70 26.15 7.71
C LEU A 162 5.26 26.45 6.27
N ASP A 163 4.27 27.33 6.10
CA ASP A 163 3.74 27.71 4.79
C ASP A 163 4.81 28.40 3.93
N ASP A 164 5.55 29.35 4.51
CA ASP A 164 6.65 30.03 3.82
C ASP A 164 7.76 29.05 3.40
N LYS A 165 8.18 28.13 4.28
CA LYS A 165 9.17 27.10 3.93
C LYS A 165 8.66 26.14 2.86
N GLN A 166 7.40 25.71 2.92
CA GLN A 166 6.82 24.85 1.90
C GLN A 166 6.78 25.56 0.54
N LEU A 167 6.35 26.82 0.50
CA LEU A 167 6.29 27.61 -0.73
C LEU A 167 7.67 27.79 -1.35
N ARG A 168 8.69 28.12 -0.54
CA ARG A 168 10.07 28.27 -1.01
C ARG A 168 10.64 26.97 -1.57
N LEU A 169 10.38 25.84 -0.93
CA LEU A 169 10.80 24.53 -1.43
C LEU A 169 10.06 24.15 -2.71
N GLU A 170 8.76 24.41 -2.78
CA GLU A 170 7.97 24.16 -3.99
C GLU A 170 8.49 24.97 -5.17
N GLN A 171 8.76 26.27 -4.97
CA GLN A 171 9.34 27.12 -6.01
C GLN A 171 10.73 26.64 -6.46
N ALA A 172 11.59 26.26 -5.51
CA ALA A 172 12.91 25.72 -5.84
C ALA A 172 12.82 24.43 -6.67
N ILE A 173 11.89 23.53 -6.32
CA ILE A 173 11.63 22.31 -7.10
C ILE A 173 11.13 22.67 -8.50
N LEU A 174 10.17 23.59 -8.62
CA LEU A 174 9.63 24.02 -9.92
C LEU A 174 10.72 24.63 -10.81
N THR A 175 11.59 25.47 -10.25
CA THR A 175 12.74 26.02 -10.98
C THR A 175 13.70 24.92 -11.45
N ALA A 176 14.03 23.95 -10.60
CA ALA A 176 14.89 22.83 -11.00
C ALA A 176 14.23 21.95 -12.08
N LEU A 177 12.91 21.80 -12.06
CA LEU A 177 12.16 21.07 -13.08
C LEU A 177 12.19 21.75 -14.45
N ASP A 178 12.28 23.09 -14.49
CA ASP A 178 12.34 23.82 -15.76
C ASP A 178 13.67 23.58 -16.52
N ASP A 179 14.71 23.10 -15.84
CA ASP A 179 15.99 22.73 -16.44
C ASP A 179 16.02 21.28 -16.97
N VAL A 180 14.98 20.47 -16.70
CA VAL A 180 14.89 19.06 -17.11
C VAL A 180 14.60 18.96 -18.61
N GLN A 181 15.61 18.56 -19.38
CA GLN A 181 15.54 18.52 -20.85
C GLN A 181 14.66 17.39 -21.42
N VAL A 182 14.59 16.25 -20.71
CA VAL A 182 13.83 15.07 -21.17
C VAL A 182 12.39 15.15 -20.67
N LEU A 183 11.45 15.36 -21.60
CA LEU A 183 10.02 15.55 -21.28
C LEU A 183 9.42 14.45 -20.40
N ASN A 184 9.78 13.18 -20.63
CA ASN A 184 9.28 12.08 -19.83
C ASN A 184 9.83 12.12 -18.39
N GLU A 185 11.08 12.54 -18.20
CA GLU A 185 11.69 12.71 -16.89
C GLU A 185 11.03 13.87 -16.12
N ASP A 186 10.84 15.01 -16.79
CA ASP A 186 10.10 16.16 -16.26
C ASP A 186 8.69 15.76 -15.80
N ARG A 187 7.96 15.02 -16.64
CA ARG A 187 6.61 14.52 -16.32
C ARG A 187 6.60 13.62 -15.09
N ILE A 188 7.59 12.74 -14.93
CA ILE A 188 7.71 11.87 -13.75
C ILE A 188 7.94 12.72 -12.49
N LEU A 189 8.91 13.63 -12.52
CA LEU A 189 9.29 14.43 -11.36
C LEU A 189 8.19 15.41 -10.95
N ARG A 190 7.49 16.04 -11.90
CA ARG A 190 6.29 16.85 -11.64
C ARG A 190 5.19 16.03 -10.97
N ARG A 191 5.00 14.76 -11.37
CA ARG A 191 4.02 13.87 -10.73
C ARG A 191 4.39 13.50 -9.30
N TYR A 192 5.68 13.38 -8.96
CA TYR A 192 6.09 13.25 -7.55
C TYR A 192 5.70 14.47 -6.73
N LEU A 193 5.94 15.67 -7.26
CA LEU A 193 5.53 16.92 -6.60
C LEU A 193 4.00 16.95 -6.40
N ASP A 194 3.22 16.60 -7.43
CA ASP A 194 1.76 16.50 -7.36
C ASP A 194 1.31 15.54 -6.25
N LEU A 195 1.90 14.34 -6.15
CA LEU A 195 1.55 13.35 -5.12
C LEU A 195 1.89 13.81 -3.70
N ILE A 196 3.05 14.42 -3.50
CA ILE A 196 3.45 14.95 -2.19
C ILE A 196 2.48 16.04 -1.74
N LYS A 197 2.10 16.94 -2.65
CA LYS A 197 1.11 18.00 -2.39
C LYS A 197 -0.28 17.44 -2.15
N ALA A 198 -0.67 16.40 -2.90
CA ALA A 198 -1.96 15.72 -2.74
C ALA A 198 -2.05 14.86 -1.47
N THR A 199 -0.93 14.58 -0.80
CA THR A 199 -0.93 13.81 0.46
C THR A 199 -1.49 14.67 1.60
N LEU A 200 -2.55 14.17 2.23
CA LEU A 200 -3.28 14.79 3.35
C LEU A 200 -2.80 14.29 4.71
N ARG A 201 -2.51 12.99 4.82
CA ARG A 201 -2.08 12.32 6.05
C ARG A 201 -1.11 11.19 5.73
N THR A 202 -0.19 10.90 6.64
CA THR A 202 0.70 9.74 6.55
C THR A 202 1.13 9.24 7.93
N ASN A 203 1.35 7.93 8.05
CA ASN A 203 1.94 7.31 9.24
C ASN A 203 3.47 7.18 9.15
N PHE A 204 4.12 7.75 8.12
CA PHE A 204 5.55 7.57 7.86
C PHE A 204 6.46 7.91 9.05
N TYR A 205 6.08 8.93 9.84
CA TYR A 205 6.76 9.39 11.05
C TYR A 205 6.11 8.92 12.35
N GLN A 206 5.13 8.00 12.27
CA GLN A 206 4.47 7.42 13.43
C GLN A 206 5.28 6.20 13.89
N PRO A 207 5.74 6.16 15.16
CA PRO A 207 6.38 4.97 15.70
C PRO A 207 5.37 3.85 15.95
N ASP A 208 5.86 2.62 16.01
CA ASP A 208 5.13 1.48 16.54
C ASP A 208 5.09 1.47 18.08
N ALA A 209 4.50 0.43 18.67
CA ALA A 209 4.39 0.28 20.11
C ALA A 209 5.74 0.19 20.86
N ASN A 210 6.83 -0.16 20.16
CA ASN A 210 8.18 -0.26 20.71
C ASN A 210 9.01 1.01 20.45
N GLY A 211 8.39 2.07 19.91
CA GLY A 211 9.10 3.30 19.54
C GLY A 211 9.91 3.18 18.24
N GLN A 212 9.78 2.06 17.51
CA GLN A 212 10.50 1.83 16.26
C GLN A 212 9.70 2.34 15.06
N ASN A 213 10.40 2.52 13.94
CA ASN A 213 9.76 2.86 12.69
C ASN A 213 8.87 1.69 12.20
N ARG A 214 7.63 1.98 11.79
CA ARG A 214 6.73 0.96 11.20
C ARG A 214 7.29 0.39 9.90
N SER A 215 7.02 -0.89 9.64
CA SER A 215 7.44 -1.61 8.42
C SER A 215 6.57 -1.34 7.19
N TYR A 216 5.56 -0.47 7.30
CA TYR A 216 4.64 -0.09 6.24
C TYR A 216 4.31 1.40 6.32
N PHE A 217 3.97 1.98 5.16
CA PHE A 217 3.59 3.38 5.01
C PHE A 217 2.14 3.46 4.54
N SER A 218 1.43 4.49 4.96
CA SER A 218 0.10 4.81 4.50
C SER A 218 0.04 6.27 4.08
N PHE A 219 -0.61 6.53 2.95
CA PHE A 219 -0.79 7.87 2.39
C PHE A 219 -2.28 8.07 2.10
N LYS A 220 -2.89 9.04 2.78
CA LYS A 220 -4.23 9.52 2.42
C LYS A 220 -4.07 10.63 1.40
N PHE A 221 -4.59 10.43 0.20
CA PHE A 221 -4.56 11.41 -0.87
C PHE A 221 -5.88 12.19 -0.97
N ASN A 222 -5.78 13.44 -1.40
CA ASN A 222 -6.84 14.14 -2.11
C ASN A 222 -6.68 13.88 -3.62
N PRO A 223 -7.45 12.95 -4.21
CA PRO A 223 -7.23 12.53 -5.59
C PRO A 223 -7.57 13.63 -6.62
N HIS A 224 -8.31 14.67 -6.23
CA HIS A 224 -8.62 15.81 -7.11
C HIS A 224 -7.44 16.74 -7.33
N LEU A 225 -6.40 16.66 -6.48
CA LEU A 225 -5.14 17.39 -6.67
C LEU A 225 -4.16 16.65 -7.58
N ILE A 226 -4.48 15.42 -8.00
CA ILE A 226 -3.62 14.59 -8.84
C ILE A 226 -4.10 14.70 -10.30
N PRO A 227 -3.29 15.27 -11.20
CA PRO A 227 -3.70 15.41 -12.59
C PRO A 227 -3.88 14.06 -13.29
N GLU A 228 -4.79 14.01 -14.28
CA GLU A 228 -5.00 12.85 -15.16
C GLU A 228 -5.44 11.55 -14.47
N LEU A 229 -5.96 11.63 -13.24
CA LEU A 229 -6.41 10.45 -12.52
C LEU A 229 -7.60 9.74 -13.23
N PRO A 230 -7.58 8.40 -13.37
CA PRO A 230 -8.69 7.66 -14.00
C PRO A 230 -10.04 7.91 -13.31
N LYS A 231 -11.09 8.19 -14.11
CA LYS A 231 -12.44 8.49 -13.62
C LYS A 231 -13.25 7.24 -13.22
N PRO A 232 -14.17 7.35 -12.24
CA PRO A 232 -14.50 8.53 -11.46
C PRO A 232 -13.44 8.78 -10.38
N VAL A 233 -13.21 10.06 -10.06
CA VAL A 233 -12.20 10.46 -9.08
C VAL A 233 -12.80 10.32 -7.68
N PRO A 234 -12.21 9.52 -6.78
CA PRO A 234 -12.68 9.40 -5.41
C PRO A 234 -12.46 10.70 -4.62
N LYS A 235 -13.25 10.90 -3.56
CA LYS A 235 -13.04 12.01 -2.62
C LYS A 235 -11.72 11.83 -1.86
N PHE A 236 -11.50 10.61 -1.35
CA PHE A 236 -10.27 10.23 -0.66
C PHE A 236 -9.79 8.88 -1.17
N GLU A 237 -8.47 8.72 -1.22
CA GLU A 237 -7.84 7.43 -1.49
C GLU A 237 -6.75 7.20 -0.46
N ILE A 238 -6.80 6.07 0.24
CA ILE A 238 -5.71 5.65 1.12
C ILE A 238 -4.90 4.57 0.41
N PHE A 239 -3.62 4.82 0.20
CA PHE A 239 -2.66 3.83 -0.31
C PHE A 239 -1.78 3.34 0.82
N VAL A 240 -1.75 2.02 1.04
CA VAL A 240 -0.87 1.36 2.01
C VAL A 240 0.20 0.60 1.24
N TYR A 241 1.44 0.79 1.66
CA TYR A 241 2.61 0.24 0.99
C TYR A 241 3.55 -0.41 2.00
N SER A 242 4.05 -1.58 1.64
CA SER A 242 5.19 -2.25 2.28
C SER A 242 5.80 -3.21 1.26
N PRO A 243 7.01 -3.73 1.51
CA PRO A 243 7.57 -4.75 0.63
C PRO A 243 6.75 -6.04 0.54
N ARG A 244 5.85 -6.30 1.51
CA ARG A 244 4.99 -7.49 1.60
C ARG A 244 3.59 -7.29 1.00
N VAL A 245 3.05 -6.08 1.08
CA VAL A 245 1.68 -5.77 0.65
C VAL A 245 1.56 -4.36 0.08
N GLU A 246 0.77 -4.24 -0.99
CA GLU A 246 0.23 -2.98 -1.48
C GLU A 246 -1.30 -3.01 -1.39
N GLY A 247 -1.94 -1.88 -1.09
CA GLY A 247 -3.39 -1.81 -1.07
C GLY A 247 -3.93 -0.40 -1.21
N VAL A 248 -5.13 -0.29 -1.77
CA VAL A 248 -5.86 0.98 -1.91
C VAL A 248 -7.23 0.88 -1.27
N HIS A 249 -7.70 1.99 -0.72
CA HIS A 249 -9.08 2.16 -0.28
C HIS A 249 -9.65 3.46 -0.85
N LEU A 250 -10.62 3.32 -1.77
CA LEU A 250 -11.26 4.42 -2.49
C LEU A 250 -12.57 4.79 -1.79
N ARG A 251 -12.72 6.06 -1.41
CA ARG A 251 -13.94 6.61 -0.78
C ARG A 251 -14.49 7.76 -1.59
N PHE A 252 -15.80 7.75 -1.83
CA PHE A 252 -16.49 8.82 -2.57
C PHE A 252 -17.25 9.80 -1.67
N GLY A 253 -17.07 9.71 -0.35
CA GLY A 253 -17.62 10.65 0.61
C GLY A 253 -17.12 10.41 2.02
N ASN A 254 -17.54 11.29 2.94
CA ASN A 254 -17.14 11.24 4.35
C ASN A 254 -17.71 10.01 5.05
N VAL A 255 -18.96 9.63 4.74
CA VAL A 255 -19.57 8.40 5.24
C VAL A 255 -19.72 7.44 4.07
N ALA A 256 -18.81 6.48 3.97
CA ALA A 256 -18.74 5.55 2.85
C ALA A 256 -18.46 4.13 3.33
N ARG A 257 -18.99 3.14 2.63
CA ARG A 257 -18.81 1.71 2.97
C ARG A 257 -18.53 0.89 1.71
N GLY A 258 -17.67 -0.12 1.85
CA GLY A 258 -17.58 -1.19 0.87
C GLY A 258 -16.56 -2.27 1.18
N GLY A 259 -16.58 -3.28 0.32
CA GLY A 259 -15.78 -4.49 0.47
C GLY A 259 -14.29 -4.28 0.21
N LEU A 260 -13.45 -5.07 0.88
CA LEU A 260 -12.01 -5.16 0.62
C LEU A 260 -11.70 -6.45 -0.13
N ARG A 261 -11.16 -6.34 -1.33
CA ARG A 261 -10.79 -7.49 -2.17
C ARG A 261 -9.33 -7.88 -1.94
N TRP A 262 -9.08 -9.19 -1.81
CA TRP A 262 -7.74 -9.72 -2.07
C TRP A 262 -7.61 -9.90 -3.59
N SER A 263 -6.73 -9.09 -4.20
CA SER A 263 -6.43 -9.11 -5.63
C SER A 263 -5.16 -9.91 -5.91
N ASP A 264 -5.16 -10.62 -7.04
CA ASP A 264 -4.01 -11.26 -7.67
C ASP A 264 -3.38 -10.39 -8.79
N ARG A 265 -3.92 -9.19 -9.02
CA ARG A 265 -3.52 -8.28 -10.11
C ARG A 265 -2.51 -7.24 -9.64
N GLU A 266 -1.27 -7.65 -9.35
CA GLU A 266 -0.23 -6.72 -8.87
C GLU A 266 -0.06 -5.50 -9.80
N GLU A 267 -0.12 -5.70 -11.12
CA GLU A 267 0.08 -4.65 -12.11
C GLU A 267 -1.00 -3.56 -12.13
N ASP A 268 -2.23 -3.86 -11.68
CA ASP A 268 -3.36 -2.95 -11.81
C ASP A 268 -4.55 -3.15 -10.88
N PHE A 269 -4.33 -3.69 -9.68
CA PHE A 269 -5.39 -3.90 -8.68
C PHE A 269 -6.20 -2.63 -8.38
N ARG A 270 -5.62 -1.43 -8.47
CA ARG A 270 -6.39 -0.18 -8.34
C ARG A 270 -7.46 -0.03 -9.41
N THR A 271 -7.16 -0.42 -10.66
CA THR A 271 -8.13 -0.40 -11.77
C THR A 271 -9.28 -1.36 -11.50
N GLU A 272 -8.97 -2.55 -10.96
CA GLU A 272 -9.98 -3.50 -10.53
C GLU A 272 -10.88 -2.91 -9.42
N VAL A 273 -10.28 -2.36 -8.36
CA VAL A 273 -11.01 -1.75 -7.24
C VAL A 273 -11.90 -0.59 -7.71
N LEU A 274 -11.39 0.26 -8.61
CA LEU A 274 -12.16 1.37 -9.19
C LEU A 274 -13.36 0.86 -10.01
N GLY A 275 -13.18 -0.21 -10.79
CA GLY A 275 -14.27 -0.87 -11.52
C GLY A 275 -15.37 -1.39 -10.59
N LEU A 276 -14.99 -1.94 -9.43
CA LEU A 276 -15.93 -2.43 -8.42
C LEU A 276 -16.68 -1.29 -7.72
N VAL A 277 -16.04 -0.16 -7.45
CA VAL A 277 -16.74 1.01 -6.88
C VAL A 277 -17.80 1.53 -7.84
N LYS A 278 -17.49 1.63 -9.15
CA LYS A 278 -18.46 2.11 -10.15
C LYS A 278 -19.77 1.32 -10.07
N ALA A 279 -19.68 -0.01 -9.98
CA ALA A 279 -20.85 -0.87 -9.81
C ALA A 279 -21.55 -0.65 -8.45
N GLN A 280 -20.78 -0.44 -7.37
CA GLN A 280 -21.34 -0.18 -6.03
C GLN A 280 -22.05 1.18 -5.95
N GLN A 281 -21.57 2.22 -6.64
CA GLN A 281 -22.21 3.53 -6.66
C GLN A 281 -23.58 3.48 -7.32
N VAL A 282 -23.71 2.74 -8.42
CA VAL A 282 -25.02 2.52 -9.06
C VAL A 282 -25.96 1.80 -8.10
N LYS A 283 -25.47 0.79 -7.35
CA LYS A 283 -26.25 0.08 -6.33
C LYS A 283 -26.67 0.96 -5.15
N ASN A 284 -25.78 1.82 -4.65
CA ASN A 284 -26.02 2.68 -3.49
C ASN A 284 -26.71 4.01 -3.84
N SER A 285 -27.12 4.23 -5.09
CA SER A 285 -27.72 5.49 -5.54
C SER A 285 -28.98 5.91 -4.75
N VAL A 286 -29.65 4.96 -4.07
CA VAL A 286 -30.86 5.18 -3.27
C VAL A 286 -30.60 5.05 -1.75
N ILE A 287 -29.36 4.80 -1.31
CA ILE A 287 -29.03 4.47 0.09
C ILE A 287 -27.85 5.31 0.58
N VAL A 288 -27.97 5.93 1.77
CA VAL A 288 -26.83 6.40 2.57
C VAL A 288 -26.26 5.18 3.30
N PRO A 289 -24.96 4.84 3.17
CA PRO A 289 -23.83 5.68 2.77
C PRO A 289 -23.39 5.55 1.30
N VAL A 290 -22.60 6.53 0.83
CA VAL A 290 -22.00 6.49 -0.51
C VAL A 290 -21.00 5.33 -0.65
N GLY A 291 -20.66 4.97 -1.90
CA GLY A 291 -19.78 3.84 -2.17
C GLY A 291 -18.33 4.05 -1.73
N ALA A 292 -17.75 3.05 -1.09
CA ALA A 292 -16.32 2.84 -0.99
C ALA A 292 -15.94 1.45 -1.54
N LYS A 293 -14.66 1.21 -1.78
CA LYS A 293 -14.10 -0.12 -2.02
C LYS A 293 -12.62 -0.09 -1.74
N GLY A 294 -12.08 -1.18 -1.24
CA GLY A 294 -10.64 -1.36 -1.21
C GLY A 294 -10.21 -2.66 -1.83
N GLY A 295 -8.91 -2.79 -1.99
CA GLY A 295 -8.27 -4.04 -2.35
C GLY A 295 -6.79 -4.00 -2.02
N PHE A 296 -6.24 -5.18 -1.74
CA PHE A 296 -4.84 -5.37 -1.43
C PHE A 296 -4.27 -6.55 -2.19
N VAL A 297 -2.95 -6.51 -2.41
CA VAL A 297 -2.17 -7.55 -3.10
C VAL A 297 -0.99 -7.95 -2.22
N PRO A 298 -0.96 -9.18 -1.70
CA PRO A 298 0.25 -9.78 -1.14
C PRO A 298 1.32 -9.94 -2.24
N ARG A 299 2.52 -9.42 -2.00
CA ARG A 299 3.64 -9.42 -2.96
C ARG A 299 4.69 -10.48 -2.69
N ARG A 300 4.66 -11.11 -1.52
CA ARG A 300 5.65 -12.11 -1.08
C ARG A 300 4.97 -13.39 -0.61
N LEU A 301 4.01 -13.88 -1.40
CA LEU A 301 3.41 -15.19 -1.14
C LEU A 301 4.48 -16.29 -1.23
N PRO A 302 4.48 -17.30 -0.34
CA PRO A 302 5.43 -18.41 -0.40
C PRO A 302 5.35 -19.15 -1.74
N LEU A 303 6.48 -19.22 -2.46
CA LEU A 303 6.57 -19.96 -3.72
C LEU A 303 6.52 -21.47 -3.43
N GLY A 304 5.53 -22.16 -4.02
CA GLY A 304 5.33 -23.60 -3.78
C GLY A 304 4.80 -23.94 -2.38
N GLY A 305 4.42 -22.94 -1.58
CA GLY A 305 3.87 -23.14 -0.26
C GLY A 305 2.50 -23.81 -0.29
N GLY A 306 2.18 -24.51 0.80
CA GLY A 306 0.86 -25.11 1.00
C GLY A 306 -0.25 -24.06 1.08
N ARG A 307 -1.51 -24.50 0.95
CA ARG A 307 -2.69 -23.63 1.07
C ARG A 307 -2.67 -22.82 2.38
N ASP A 308 -2.29 -23.46 3.48
CA ASP A 308 -2.27 -22.84 4.81
C ASP A 308 -1.20 -21.75 4.93
N GLU A 309 -0.02 -21.95 4.32
CA GLU A 309 1.07 -20.97 4.31
C GLU A 309 0.70 -19.74 3.47
N ILE A 310 0.11 -19.95 2.30
CA ILE A 310 -0.41 -18.87 1.44
C ILE A 310 -1.49 -18.08 2.17
N GLN A 311 -2.40 -18.79 2.85
CA GLN A 311 -3.47 -18.14 3.61
C GLN A 311 -2.93 -17.36 4.81
N ALA A 312 -1.93 -17.88 5.52
CA ALA A 312 -1.28 -17.20 6.63
C ALA A 312 -0.60 -15.90 6.18
N GLU A 313 0.12 -15.92 5.04
CA GLU A 313 0.74 -14.71 4.48
C GLU A 313 -0.31 -13.67 4.06
N ALA A 314 -1.39 -14.12 3.43
CA ALA A 314 -2.47 -13.22 3.03
C ALA A 314 -3.17 -12.57 4.23
N ILE A 315 -3.37 -13.33 5.31
CA ILE A 315 -3.87 -12.78 6.58
C ILE A 315 -2.88 -11.76 7.14
N ALA A 316 -1.58 -12.05 7.15
CA ALA A 316 -0.56 -11.11 7.62
C ALA A 316 -0.57 -9.79 6.80
N CYS A 317 -0.65 -9.90 5.47
CA CYS A 317 -0.79 -8.76 4.57
C CYS A 317 -2.09 -7.97 4.80
N TYR A 318 -3.21 -8.66 5.03
CA TYR A 318 -4.48 -8.02 5.36
C TYR A 318 -4.40 -7.26 6.70
N ARG A 319 -3.74 -7.83 7.71
CA ARG A 319 -3.53 -7.16 9.01
C ARG A 319 -2.72 -5.87 8.85
N ILE A 320 -1.67 -5.89 8.03
CA ILE A 320 -0.89 -4.68 7.68
C ILE A 320 -1.79 -3.65 6.99
N PHE A 321 -2.58 -4.08 6.01
CA PHE A 321 -3.47 -3.19 5.27
C PHE A 321 -4.48 -2.50 6.18
N ILE A 322 -5.22 -3.25 7.01
CA ILE A 322 -6.19 -2.68 7.96
C ILE A 322 -5.51 -1.75 8.98
N SER A 323 -4.35 -2.16 9.51
CA SER A 323 -3.57 -1.33 10.44
C SER A 323 -3.17 0.01 9.80
N GLY A 324 -2.71 0.00 8.56
CA GLY A 324 -2.36 1.20 7.82
C GLY A 324 -3.54 2.14 7.56
N LEU A 325 -4.74 1.60 7.32
CA LEU A 325 -5.95 2.41 7.22
C LEU A 325 -6.28 3.09 8.56
N LEU A 326 -6.22 2.34 9.67
CA LEU A 326 -6.56 2.83 11.01
C LEU A 326 -5.52 3.82 11.56
N ASP A 327 -4.23 3.63 11.26
CA ASP A 327 -3.13 4.50 11.72
C ASP A 327 -3.32 5.99 11.37
N ILE A 328 -4.07 6.29 10.31
CA ILE A 328 -4.27 7.67 9.81
C ILE A 328 -5.75 8.12 9.82
N THR A 329 -6.64 7.31 10.38
CA THR A 329 -8.08 7.63 10.53
C THR A 329 -8.33 8.24 11.91
N ASP A 330 -9.19 9.27 12.00
CA ASP A 330 -9.57 9.79 13.32
C ASP A 330 -10.42 8.76 14.07
N ASN A 331 -10.47 8.85 15.39
CA ASN A 331 -11.29 7.97 16.22
C ASN A 331 -12.35 8.80 16.97
N LEU A 332 -13.33 8.12 17.58
CA LEU A 332 -14.31 8.72 18.48
C LEU A 332 -14.20 8.04 19.85
N LYS A 333 -14.00 8.82 20.91
CA LYS A 333 -14.08 8.33 22.29
C LYS A 333 -15.14 9.11 23.03
N ASP A 334 -16.18 8.43 23.49
CA ASP A 334 -17.34 9.03 24.16
C ASP A 334 -17.98 10.18 23.36
N GLY A 335 -18.03 10.02 22.04
CA GLY A 335 -18.53 11.02 21.09
C GLY A 335 -17.57 12.17 20.77
N ALA A 336 -16.43 12.27 21.46
CA ALA A 336 -15.39 13.25 21.17
C ALA A 336 -14.40 12.73 20.12
N LEU A 337 -14.01 13.61 19.20
CA LEU A 337 -13.02 13.30 18.17
C LEU A 337 -11.62 13.14 18.78
N VAL A 338 -10.95 12.05 18.42
CA VAL A 338 -9.57 11.78 18.81
C VAL A 338 -8.72 11.59 17.55
N PRO A 339 -7.86 12.55 17.20
CA PRO A 339 -6.96 12.42 16.06
C PRO A 339 -5.94 11.28 16.21
N PRO A 340 -5.44 10.71 15.10
CA PRO A 340 -4.38 9.72 15.15
C PRO A 340 -3.08 10.29 15.72
N LEU A 341 -2.41 9.52 16.58
CA LEU A 341 -1.19 9.95 17.23
C LEU A 341 -0.06 10.18 16.22
N ASN A 342 0.67 11.27 16.37
CA ASN A 342 1.87 11.59 15.57
C ASN A 342 1.61 11.73 14.05
N VAL A 343 0.38 12.04 13.65
CA VAL A 343 -0.01 12.26 12.25
C VAL A 343 -0.39 13.73 12.06
N VAL A 344 0.26 14.39 11.09
CA VAL A 344 -0.13 15.72 10.63
C VAL A 344 -1.33 15.59 9.70
N ARG A 345 -2.33 16.44 9.89
CA ARG A 345 -3.60 16.45 9.14
C ARG A 345 -3.70 17.71 8.29
N HIS A 346 -3.85 17.55 6.98
CA HIS A 346 -4.14 18.66 6.04
C HIS A 346 -5.59 18.66 5.55
N ASP A 347 -6.48 17.98 6.27
CA ASP A 347 -7.90 17.83 5.99
C ASP A 347 -8.75 17.89 7.27
N ASP A 348 -10.05 18.02 7.07
CA ASP A 348 -11.06 18.01 8.13
C ASP A 348 -11.11 16.66 8.87
N ASP A 349 -11.92 16.62 9.92
CA ASP A 349 -12.18 15.42 10.71
C ASP A 349 -12.73 14.28 9.84
N ASP A 350 -12.15 13.10 9.98
CA ASP A 350 -12.52 11.90 9.26
C ASP A 350 -12.52 10.66 10.18
N PRO A 351 -13.49 10.56 11.11
CA PRO A 351 -13.58 9.44 12.04
C PRO A 351 -14.26 8.19 11.48
N TYR A 352 -14.84 8.29 10.27
CA TYR A 352 -15.68 7.23 9.73
C TYR A 352 -14.90 6.37 8.72
N LEU A 353 -14.64 5.13 9.11
CA LEU A 353 -14.08 4.09 8.26
C LEU A 353 -14.80 2.77 8.58
N VAL A 354 -15.50 2.22 7.60
CA VAL A 354 -16.19 0.93 7.69
C VAL A 354 -15.82 0.10 6.48
N VAL A 355 -15.47 -1.16 6.73
CA VAL A 355 -15.08 -2.11 5.70
C VAL A 355 -16.07 -3.27 5.63
N ALA A 356 -16.01 -4.05 4.56
CA ALA A 356 -16.78 -5.27 4.42
C ALA A 356 -15.93 -6.35 3.75
N ALA A 357 -16.36 -7.60 3.84
CA ALA A 357 -15.75 -8.66 3.06
C ALA A 357 -16.07 -8.52 1.56
N ASP A 358 -15.16 -9.02 0.73
CA ASP A 358 -15.32 -9.27 -0.71
C ASP A 358 -14.66 -10.62 -1.06
N LYS A 359 -14.48 -10.90 -2.36
CA LYS A 359 -13.72 -12.02 -2.89
C LYS A 359 -12.34 -12.08 -2.21
N GLY A 360 -12.02 -13.27 -1.70
CA GLY A 360 -10.75 -13.58 -1.02
C GLY A 360 -10.69 -13.12 0.44
N THR A 361 -11.69 -12.41 0.96
CA THR A 361 -11.71 -11.90 2.34
C THR A 361 -12.98 -12.28 3.11
N ALA A 362 -13.76 -13.24 2.61
CA ALA A 362 -15.04 -13.66 3.19
C ALA A 362 -14.97 -13.97 4.70
N THR A 363 -13.87 -14.58 5.16
CA THR A 363 -13.65 -14.94 6.57
C THR A 363 -12.81 -13.92 7.34
N PHE A 364 -12.44 -12.80 6.73
CA PHE A 364 -11.50 -11.84 7.31
C PHE A 364 -12.19 -10.71 8.10
N SER A 365 -13.53 -10.66 8.11
CA SER A 365 -14.29 -9.66 8.86
C SER A 365 -13.94 -9.68 10.36
N ASP A 366 -13.88 -10.87 10.96
CA ASP A 366 -13.52 -11.02 12.38
C ASP A 366 -12.08 -10.58 12.67
N ILE A 367 -11.18 -10.78 11.71
CA ILE A 367 -9.79 -10.30 11.80
C ILE A 367 -9.77 -8.77 11.80
N ALA A 368 -10.51 -8.13 10.91
CA ALA A 368 -10.60 -6.66 10.86
C ALA A 368 -11.25 -6.07 12.12
N ASN A 369 -12.31 -6.69 12.63
CA ASN A 369 -12.95 -6.31 13.88
C ASN A 369 -12.01 -6.46 15.08
N GLY A 370 -11.26 -7.56 15.15
CA GLY A 370 -10.24 -7.75 16.20
C GLY A 370 -9.19 -6.64 16.18
N ILE A 371 -8.68 -6.28 15.00
CA ILE A 371 -7.74 -5.16 14.86
C ILE A 371 -8.39 -3.83 15.29
N ALA A 372 -9.62 -3.56 14.88
CA ALA A 372 -10.32 -2.34 15.27
C ALA A 372 -10.48 -2.24 16.80
N ILE A 373 -10.79 -3.36 17.47
CA ILE A 373 -10.84 -3.46 18.93
C ILE A 373 -9.47 -3.20 19.55
N ASP A 374 -8.39 -3.80 19.02
CA ASP A 374 -7.01 -3.58 19.49
C ASP A 374 -6.60 -2.10 19.39
N TYR A 375 -7.06 -1.40 18.35
CA TYR A 375 -6.86 0.05 18.17
C TYR A 375 -7.77 0.91 19.08
N GLY A 376 -8.72 0.30 19.78
CA GLY A 376 -9.78 1.01 20.49
C GLY A 376 -10.63 1.87 19.56
N PHE A 377 -10.78 1.46 18.30
CA PHE A 377 -11.56 2.17 17.30
C PHE A 377 -13.04 2.09 17.64
N TRP A 378 -13.75 3.22 17.57
CA TRP A 378 -15.09 3.40 18.13
C TRP A 378 -16.16 2.46 17.58
N LEU A 379 -15.98 1.96 16.36
CA LEU A 379 -16.88 0.99 15.75
C LEU A 379 -16.68 -0.44 16.29
N GLY A 380 -15.53 -0.75 16.91
CA GLY A 380 -15.26 -2.05 17.51
C GLY A 380 -15.56 -3.22 16.57
N ASP A 381 -16.48 -4.09 16.99
CA ASP A 381 -16.95 -5.26 16.25
C ASP A 381 -17.90 -4.94 15.08
N ALA A 382 -18.33 -3.68 14.95
CA ALA A 382 -19.09 -3.16 13.81
C ALA A 382 -18.19 -2.54 12.71
N PHE A 383 -16.86 -2.53 12.89
CA PHE A 383 -15.92 -1.96 11.92
C PHE A 383 -16.00 -2.66 10.55
N ALA A 384 -16.05 -3.99 10.56
CA ALA A 384 -16.17 -4.85 9.40
C ALA A 384 -17.50 -5.60 9.42
N SER A 385 -18.32 -5.38 8.39
CA SER A 385 -19.59 -6.09 8.27
C SER A 385 -19.40 -7.53 7.78
N GLY A 386 -20.23 -8.45 8.29
CA GLY A 386 -20.17 -9.87 7.91
C GLY A 386 -19.23 -10.71 8.77
N GLY A 387 -18.90 -10.24 9.98
CA GLY A 387 -18.27 -11.03 11.02
C GLY A 387 -19.27 -11.92 11.78
N SER A 388 -18.75 -12.77 12.67
CA SER A 388 -19.50 -13.75 13.46
C SER A 388 -20.52 -13.15 14.43
N ALA A 389 -20.30 -11.91 14.87
CA ALA A 389 -21.23 -11.17 15.74
C ALA A 389 -22.40 -10.51 14.97
N GLY A 390 -22.35 -10.47 13.63
CA GLY A 390 -23.34 -9.81 12.78
C GLY A 390 -24.33 -10.77 12.11
N TYR A 391 -25.29 -10.21 11.38
CA TYR A 391 -26.21 -11.00 10.55
C TYR A 391 -25.48 -11.56 9.32
N ASP A 392 -25.42 -12.89 9.22
CA ASP A 392 -24.94 -13.56 8.02
C ASP A 392 -25.94 -13.36 6.87
N HIS A 393 -25.64 -12.40 6.01
CA HIS A 393 -26.48 -12.01 4.89
C HIS A 393 -26.75 -13.16 3.91
N LYS A 394 -25.81 -14.10 3.75
CA LYS A 394 -25.96 -15.27 2.88
C LYS A 394 -26.83 -16.33 3.54
N LYS A 395 -26.61 -16.64 4.82
CA LYS A 395 -27.46 -17.57 5.60
C LYS A 395 -28.89 -17.06 5.71
N MET A 396 -29.07 -15.75 5.84
CA MET A 396 -30.39 -15.12 5.91
C MET A 396 -31.04 -14.88 4.54
N GLY A 397 -30.28 -15.04 3.45
CA GLY A 397 -30.73 -14.82 2.08
C GLY A 397 -31.16 -13.37 1.82
N ILE A 398 -30.49 -12.39 2.42
CA ILE A 398 -30.91 -10.98 2.38
C ILE A 398 -30.93 -10.46 0.93
N THR A 399 -29.90 -10.78 0.14
CA THR A 399 -29.83 -10.37 -1.26
C THR A 399 -30.94 -11.02 -2.07
N ALA A 400 -31.13 -12.33 -1.91
CA ALA A 400 -32.17 -13.07 -2.61
C ALA A 400 -33.58 -12.56 -2.26
N LYS A 401 -33.87 -12.32 -0.98
CA LYS A 401 -35.14 -11.74 -0.52
C LYS A 401 -35.38 -10.36 -1.14
N GLY A 402 -34.36 -9.49 -1.13
CA GLY A 402 -34.46 -8.17 -1.74
C GLY A 402 -34.72 -8.24 -3.25
N ALA A 403 -33.98 -9.11 -3.96
CA ALA A 403 -34.20 -9.35 -5.39
C ALA A 403 -35.60 -9.92 -5.67
N TRP A 404 -36.09 -10.82 -4.81
CA TRP A 404 -37.40 -11.46 -4.97
C TRP A 404 -38.57 -10.50 -4.80
N VAL A 405 -38.46 -9.51 -3.91
CA VAL A 405 -39.45 -8.42 -3.83
C VAL A 405 -39.53 -7.67 -5.16
N GLY A 406 -38.39 -7.45 -5.82
CA GLY A 406 -38.33 -6.88 -7.17
C GLY A 406 -39.01 -7.76 -8.22
N VAL A 407 -38.77 -9.08 -8.18
CA VAL A 407 -39.43 -10.06 -9.07
C VAL A 407 -40.95 -10.04 -8.87
N GLN A 408 -41.43 -10.13 -7.63
CA GLN A 408 -42.86 -10.05 -7.30
C GLN A 408 -43.48 -8.77 -7.84
N ARG A 409 -42.81 -7.63 -7.64
CA ARG A 409 -43.31 -6.34 -8.12
C ARG A 409 -43.40 -6.30 -9.65
N HIS A 410 -42.35 -6.73 -10.34
CA HIS A 410 -42.28 -6.71 -11.81
C HIS A 410 -43.37 -7.58 -12.46
N PHE A 411 -43.59 -8.78 -11.92
CA PHE A 411 -44.59 -9.70 -12.45
C PHE A 411 -46.02 -9.29 -12.06
N LYS A 412 -46.21 -8.70 -10.88
CA LYS A 412 -47.50 -8.14 -10.46
C LYS A 412 -47.98 -7.04 -11.42
N GLU A 413 -47.07 -6.24 -11.97
CA GLU A 413 -47.40 -5.22 -13.00
C GLU A 413 -47.89 -5.84 -14.32
N ARG A 414 -47.66 -7.14 -14.52
CA ARG A 414 -48.16 -7.93 -15.66
C ARG A 414 -49.32 -8.85 -15.30
N GLY A 415 -49.87 -8.71 -14.08
CA GLY A 415 -50.97 -9.54 -13.59
C GLY A 415 -50.58 -10.96 -13.20
N ILE A 416 -49.28 -11.27 -13.07
CA ILE A 416 -48.78 -12.59 -12.68
C ILE A 416 -48.38 -12.57 -11.21
N ASN A 417 -48.87 -13.52 -10.43
CA ASN A 417 -48.49 -13.73 -9.05
C ASN A 417 -47.47 -14.86 -8.95
N VAL A 418 -46.19 -14.50 -8.84
CA VAL A 418 -45.07 -15.46 -8.77
C VAL A 418 -45.09 -16.39 -7.54
N GLN A 419 -46.03 -16.18 -6.61
CA GLN A 419 -46.26 -17.05 -5.45
C GLN A 419 -47.40 -18.06 -5.67
N GLN A 420 -48.15 -17.95 -6.77
CA GLN A 420 -49.30 -18.79 -7.07
C GLN A 420 -49.24 -19.38 -8.48
N ASP A 421 -48.71 -18.63 -9.44
CA ASP A 421 -48.59 -19.04 -10.83
C ASP A 421 -47.26 -19.76 -11.06
N SER A 422 -47.28 -20.87 -11.81
CA SER A 422 -46.05 -21.58 -12.20
C SER A 422 -45.19 -20.74 -13.15
N ILE A 423 -43.91 -20.60 -12.84
CA ILE A 423 -42.96 -19.82 -13.64
C ILE A 423 -41.68 -20.60 -13.87
N SER A 424 -41.25 -20.65 -15.12
CA SER A 424 -39.98 -21.26 -15.49
C SER A 424 -38.79 -20.32 -15.24
N VAL A 425 -37.72 -20.83 -14.64
CA VAL A 425 -36.50 -20.09 -14.35
C VAL A 425 -35.27 -20.84 -14.84
N VAL A 426 -34.20 -20.12 -15.21
CA VAL A 426 -32.91 -20.71 -15.58
C VAL A 426 -31.90 -20.41 -14.48
N GLY A 427 -31.19 -21.43 -14.04
CA GLY A 427 -30.16 -21.31 -13.01
C GLY A 427 -28.86 -20.74 -13.56
N VAL A 428 -28.37 -19.64 -12.98
CA VAL A 428 -27.07 -19.06 -13.32
C VAL A 428 -26.26 -18.89 -12.03
N GLY A 429 -25.22 -19.70 -11.89
CA GLY A 429 -24.35 -19.73 -10.71
C GLY A 429 -24.49 -21.04 -9.92
N ASP A 430 -23.97 -21.03 -8.69
CA ASP A 430 -23.96 -22.18 -7.79
C ASP A 430 -25.26 -22.26 -6.97
N MET A 431 -25.79 -23.47 -6.78
CA MET A 431 -26.92 -23.77 -5.88
C MET A 431 -26.62 -23.41 -4.42
N ALA A 432 -25.35 -23.43 -4.01
CA ALA A 432 -24.91 -22.93 -2.72
C ALA A 432 -24.72 -21.40 -2.67
N GLY A 433 -25.03 -20.69 -3.76
CA GLY A 433 -24.94 -19.24 -3.88
C GLY A 433 -26.13 -18.50 -3.26
N ASP A 434 -25.92 -17.23 -2.87
CA ASP A 434 -26.98 -16.42 -2.25
C ASP A 434 -28.16 -16.18 -3.21
N VAL A 435 -27.93 -15.57 -4.37
CA VAL A 435 -29.03 -15.14 -5.26
C VAL A 435 -29.75 -16.32 -5.93
N PHE A 436 -29.02 -17.30 -6.47
CA PHE A 436 -29.64 -18.43 -7.15
C PHE A 436 -30.25 -19.42 -6.15
N GLY A 437 -29.43 -19.97 -5.23
CA GLY A 437 -29.86 -20.95 -4.24
C GLY A 437 -30.99 -20.43 -3.34
N ASN A 438 -30.75 -19.34 -2.60
CA ASN A 438 -31.80 -18.79 -1.74
C ASN A 438 -32.97 -18.23 -2.55
N GLY A 439 -32.75 -17.78 -3.80
CA GLY A 439 -33.82 -17.27 -4.67
C GLY A 439 -34.84 -18.35 -5.04
N LEU A 440 -34.40 -19.58 -5.29
CA LEU A 440 -35.30 -20.71 -5.56
C LEU A 440 -36.18 -21.09 -4.35
N LEU A 441 -35.75 -20.74 -3.13
CA LEU A 441 -36.52 -20.98 -1.91
C LEU A 441 -37.61 -19.92 -1.66
N MET A 442 -37.73 -18.91 -2.53
CA MET A 442 -38.64 -17.81 -2.30
C MET A 442 -40.08 -18.06 -2.82
N SER A 443 -40.28 -19.13 -3.60
CA SER A 443 -41.60 -19.57 -4.08
C SER A 443 -41.55 -21.04 -4.50
N ASP A 444 -42.54 -21.82 -4.06
CA ASP A 444 -42.71 -23.23 -4.43
C ASP A 444 -43.25 -23.41 -5.87
N GLN A 445 -43.58 -22.32 -6.57
CA GLN A 445 -44.11 -22.35 -7.94
C GLN A 445 -43.02 -22.25 -9.02
N LEU A 446 -41.76 -22.13 -8.62
CA LEU A 446 -40.64 -22.01 -9.55
C LEU A 446 -40.29 -23.36 -10.17
N GLN A 447 -40.20 -23.38 -11.51
CA GLN A 447 -39.81 -24.53 -12.29
C GLN A 447 -38.43 -24.28 -12.89
N LEU A 448 -37.40 -24.89 -12.31
CA LEU A 448 -36.04 -24.78 -12.85
C LEU A 448 -35.96 -25.52 -14.18
N VAL A 449 -35.59 -24.79 -15.23
CA VAL A 449 -35.33 -25.34 -16.56
C VAL A 449 -33.84 -25.65 -16.63
N GLY A 450 -33.52 -26.93 -16.51
CA GLY A 450 -32.16 -27.46 -16.49
C GLY A 450 -32.15 -28.97 -16.47
#